data_AF-E6TQQ4-F1
#
_entry.id   AF-E6TQQ4-F1
#
_cell.length_a   1.000
_cell.length_b   1.000
_cell.length_c   1.000
_cell.angle_alpha   90.00
_cell.angle_beta   90.00
_cell.angle_gamma   90.00
#
_symmetry.space_group_name_H-M   'P 1'
#
loop_
_entity.id
_entity.type
_entity.pdbx_description
1 polymer ?
#
loop_
_entity_poly.entity_id
_entity_poly.type
_entity_poly.pdbx_seq_one_letter_code
_entity_poly.pdbx_strand_id
1 'polypeptide(L)' 'MPIQVIFVVVIGILFIYCGYLIFSRKAPNLLDLFLKQGVSYNDSLSAKIFGTIIIIAGIIVLLLPLILGIENMNI' A
#
# COMPACT_ATOMS: atom_id res chain seq x y z
N MET A 1 21.97 -0.33 6.33
CA MET A 1 21.19 -0.40 5.07
C MET A 1 21.31 0.94 4.36
N PRO A 2 21.43 0.96 3.03
CA PRO A 2 21.34 2.19 2.23
C PRO A 2 20.11 3.00 2.63
N ILE A 3 20.23 4.33 2.65
CA ILE A 3 19.09 5.22 2.97
C ILE A 3 17.92 4.96 2.02
N GLN A 4 18.19 4.68 0.73
CA GLN A 4 17.15 4.32 -0.24
C GLN A 4 16.38 3.06 0.17
N VAL A 5 17.06 2.02 0.68
CA VAL A 5 16.42 0.77 1.11
C VAL A 5 15.52 1.02 2.32
N ILE A 6 15.96 1.83 3.28
CA ILE A 6 15.14 2.21 4.43
C ILE A 6 13.88 2.95 3.97
N PHE A 7 14.02 3.88 3.02
CA PHE A 7 12.89 4.60 2.42
C PHE A 7 11.89 3.66 1.73
N VAL A 8 12.38 2.71 0.92
CA VAL A 8 11.52 1.72 0.25
C VAL A 8 10.76 0.86 1.26
N VAL A 9 11.44 0.43 2.33
CA VAL A 9 10.80 -0.35 3.40
C VAL A 9 9.72 0.46 4.11
N VAL A 10 10.00 1.72 4.45
CA VAL A 10 9.03 2.61 5.10
C VAL A 10 7.81 2.87 4.20
N ILE A 11 8.02 3.08 2.90
CA ILE A 11 6.94 3.23 1.92
C ILE A 11 6.12 1.95 1.83
N GLY A 12 6.75 0.77 1.76
CA GLY A 12 6.05 -0.52 1.74
C GLY A 12 5.17 -0.73 2.96
N ILE A 13 5.68 -0.41 4.16
CA ILE A 13 4.92 -0.47 5.41
C ILE A 13 3.73 0.49 5.39
N LEU A 14 3.93 1.73 4.92
CA LEU A 14 2.86 2.72 4.78
C LEU A 14 1.75 2.24 3.84
N PHE A 15 2.11 1.63 2.71
CA PHE A 15 1.13 1.04 1.78
C PHE A 15 0.31 -0.05 2.46
N ILE A 16 0.96 -0.99 3.17
CA ILE A 16 0.26 -2.06 3.90
C ILE A 16 -0.69 -1.46 4.95
N TYR A 17 -0.24 -0.44 5.69
CA TYR A 17 -1.05 0.22 6.71
C TYR A 17 -2.27 0.93 6.10
N CYS A 18 -2.09 1.69 5.02
CA CYS A 18 -3.20 2.32 4.30
C CYS A 18 -4.18 1.28 3.74
N GLY A 19 -3.68 0.20 3.14
CA GLY A 19 -4.52 -0.89 2.64
C GLY A 19 -5.31 -1.58 3.76
N TYR A 20 -4.71 -1.78 4.94
CA TYR A 20 -5.39 -2.30 6.12
C TYR A 20 -6.49 -1.35 6.65
N LEU A 21 -6.24 -0.04 6.68
CA LEU A 21 -7.23 0.95 7.08
C LEU A 21 -8.44 0.99 6.14
N ILE A 22 -8.20 0.86 4.83
CA ILE A 22 -9.23 0.76 3.80
C ILE A 22 -10.01 -0.55 3.96
N PHE A 23 -9.32 -1.67 4.10
CA PHE A 23 -9.93 -2.99 4.31
C PHE A 23 -10.82 -3.02 5.56
N SER A 24 -10.36 -2.37 6.64
CA SER A 24 -11.07 -2.27 7.92
C SER A 24 -12.15 -1.18 7.91
N ARG A 25 -12.35 -0.45 6.80
CA ARG A 25 -13.26 0.70 6.67
C ARG A 25 -13.05 1.80 7.71
N LYS A 26 -11.84 1.89 8.27
CA LYS A 26 -11.47 2.91 9.25
C LYS A 26 -11.05 4.22 8.58
N ALA A 27 -10.75 4.18 7.29
CA ALA A 27 -10.40 5.35 6.49
C ALA A 27 -11.12 5.35 5.13
N PRO A 28 -12.47 5.45 5.11
CA PRO A 28 -13.25 5.49 3.87
C PRO A 28 -12.87 6.68 2.97
N ASN A 29 -12.47 7.81 3.56
CA ASN A 29 -12.03 8.99 2.82
C ASN A 29 -10.80 8.74 1.96
N LEU A 30 -9.92 7.79 2.33
CA LEU A 30 -8.80 7.39 1.48
C LEU A 30 -9.32 6.69 0.23
N LEU A 31 -10.30 5.78 0.39
CA LEU A 31 -10.93 5.11 -0.72
C LEU A 31 -11.63 6.10 -1.67
N ASP A 32 -12.34 7.08 -1.12
CA ASP A 32 -13.00 8.14 -1.90
C ASP A 32 -12.01 9.04 -2.66
N LEU A 33 -10.86 9.34 -2.05
CA LEU A 33 -9.76 10.08 -2.69
C LEU A 33 -9.16 9.32 -3.88
N PHE A 34 -9.03 8.00 -3.78
CA PHE A 34 -8.43 7.17 -4.83
C PHE A 34 -9.42 6.71 -5.91
N LEU A 35 -10.68 6.43 -5.56
CA LEU A 35 -11.70 5.87 -6.47
C LEU A 35 -12.69 6.90 -7.02
N LYS A 36 -12.53 8.19 -6.69
CA LYS A 36 -13.19 9.35 -7.32
C LYS A 36 -14.72 9.19 -7.43
N GLN A 37 -15.46 9.55 -6.37
CA GLN A 37 -16.94 9.76 -6.31
C GLN A 37 -17.88 8.66 -6.89
N GLY A 38 -17.39 7.57 -7.46
CA GLY A 38 -18.19 6.52 -8.10
C GLY A 38 -18.41 5.27 -7.25
N VAL A 39 -17.60 5.09 -6.19
CA VAL A 39 -17.73 3.97 -5.25
C VAL A 39 -18.38 4.50 -3.99
N SER A 40 -19.64 4.12 -3.76
CA SER A 40 -20.38 4.55 -2.57
C SER A 40 -19.75 3.94 -1.32
N TYR A 41 -19.58 4.76 -0.28
CA TYR A 41 -19.09 4.41 1.07
C TYR A 41 -19.71 3.12 1.66
N ASN A 42 -20.96 2.81 1.27
CA ASN A 42 -21.68 1.64 1.76
C ASN A 42 -21.22 0.33 1.11
N ASP A 43 -20.34 0.38 0.11
CA ASP A 43 -19.94 -0.77 -0.67
C ASP A 43 -18.83 -1.56 0.00
N SER A 44 -19.32 -2.39 0.90
CA SER A 44 -18.63 -3.34 1.74
C SER A 44 -17.58 -4.19 1.04
N LEU A 45 -17.85 -4.55 -0.21
CA LEU A 45 -17.06 -5.46 -1.02
C LEU A 45 -15.93 -4.71 -1.73
N SER A 46 -16.24 -3.53 -2.28
CA SER A 46 -15.28 -2.64 -2.95
C SER A 46 -14.14 -2.21 -2.01
N ALA A 47 -14.44 -1.87 -0.76
CA ALA A 47 -13.42 -1.52 0.24
C ALA A 47 -12.48 -2.69 0.58
N LYS A 48 -13.01 -3.92 0.66
CA LYS A 48 -12.21 -5.12 0.93
C LYS A 48 -11.29 -5.45 -0.24
N ILE A 49 -11.81 -5.40 -1.47
CA ILE A 49 -11.02 -5.66 -2.68
C ILE A 49 -9.90 -4.62 -2.80
N PHE A 50 -10.23 -3.34 -2.71
CA PHE A 50 -9.26 -2.27 -2.86
C PHE A 50 -8.19 -2.29 -1.76
N GLY A 51 -8.60 -2.48 -0.50
CA GLY A 51 -7.68 -2.63 0.62
C GLY A 51 -6.72 -3.81 0.43
N THR A 52 -7.23 -4.95 -0.08
CA THR A 52 -6.41 -6.13 -0.37
C THR A 52 -5.39 -5.86 -1.48
N ILE A 53 -5.79 -5.19 -2.56
CA ILE A 53 -4.88 -4.82 -3.66
C ILE A 53 -3.75 -3.92 -3.14
N ILE A 54 -4.08 -2.92 -2.32
CA ILE A 54 -3.09 -2.00 -1.74
C ILE A 54 -2.11 -2.75 -0.82
N ILE A 55 -2.61 -3.69 0.00
CA ILE A 55 -1.75 -4.53 0.86
C ILE A 55 -0.80 -5.37 -0.01
N ILE A 56 -1.29 -6.00 -1.07
CA ILE A 56 -0.46 -6.80 -1.98
C ILE A 56 0.61 -5.92 -2.62
N ALA A 57 0.26 -4.72 -3.09
CA ALA A 57 1.22 -3.77 -3.63
C ALA A 57 2.30 -3.40 -2.59
N GLY A 58 1.92 -3.15 -1.34
CA GLY A 58 2.86 -2.87 -0.26
C GLY A 58 3.80 -4.05 0.03
N ILE A 59 3.30 -5.29 -0.02
CA ILE A 59 4.13 -6.50 0.11
C ILE A 59 5.14 -6.61 -1.05
N ILE A 60 4.72 -6.34 -2.29
CA ILE A 60 5.63 -6.32 -3.44
C ILE A 60 6.72 -5.27 -3.25
N VAL A 61 6.36 -4.07 -2.75
CA VAL A 61 7.33 -3.00 -2.47
C VAL A 61 8.32 -3.42 -1.39
N LEU A 62 7.90 -4.14 -0.35
CA LEU A 62 8.81 -4.69 0.66
C LEU A 62 9.76 -5.74 0.11
N LEU A 63 9.38 -6.45 -0.94
CA LEU A 63 10.22 -7.46 -1.59
C LEU A 63 11.19 -6.85 -2.62
N LEU A 64 10.99 -5.60 -3.06
CA LEU A 64 11.88 -4.94 -4.03
C LEU A 64 13.36 -4.94 -3.61
N PRO A 65 13.75 -4.62 -2.37
CA PRO A 65 15.15 -4.66 -1.95
C PRO A 65 15.76 -6.07 -1.98
N LEU A 66 14.92 -7.11 -1.81
CA LEU A 66 15.32 -8.51 -1.92
C LEU A 66 15.49 -8.95 -3.38
N ILE A 67 14.61 -8.48 -4.27
CA ILE A 67 14.60 -8.86 -5.70
C ILE A 67 15.68 -8.12 -6.49
N LEU A 68 15.82 -6.80 -6.26
CA LEU A 68 16.77 -5.95 -7.00
C LEU A 68 18.18 -5.99 -6.41
N GLY A 69 18.34 -6.49 -5.19
CA GLY A 69 19.60 -6.48 -4.46
C GLY A 69 19.90 -5.12 -3.84
N ILE A 70 20.26 -5.13 -2.55
CA ILE A 70 20.57 -3.93 -1.75
C ILE A 70 21.73 -3.12 -2.39
N GLU A 71 22.66 -3.80 -3.05
CA GLU A 71 23.81 -3.22 -3.74
C GLU A 71 23.45 -2.38 -4.97
N ASN A 72 22.38 -2.74 -5.70
CA ASN A 72 21.92 -1.98 -6.87
C ASN A 72 21.04 -0.77 -6.51
N MET A 73 20.61 -0.69 -5.25
CA MET A 73 19.78 0.42 -4.75
C MET A 73 20.59 1.57 -4.16
N ASN A 74 21.91 1.40 -3.97
CA ASN A 74 22.82 2.36 -3.34
C ASN A 74 23.61 3.23 -4.35
N ILE A 75 23.17 3.25 -5.61
CA ILE A 75 23.77 4.04 -6.70
C ILE A 75 23.24 5.48 -6.66
#